data_AF-S8FQG4-F1
#
_entry.id   AF-S8FQG4-F1
#
_cell.length_a   1.000
_cell.length_b   1.000
_cell.length_c   1.000
_cell.angle_alpha   90.00
_cell.angle_beta   90.00
_cell.angle_gamma   90.00
#
_symmetry.space_group_name_H-M   'P 1'
#
loop_
_entity.id
_entity.type
_entity.pdbx_description
1 polymer ?
#
loop_
_entity_poly.entity_id
_entity_poly.type
_entity_poly.pdbx_seq_one_letter_code
_entity_poly.pdbx_strand_id
1 'polypeptide(L)'
;MPSLFTHTKTTYRSMYNAARERVRLPPLPTTLDVDVLLYSPAGEILETSIRNFAVLRRSPAQWVTPRKEVGCLPGVMRRWLLEQGKVVEAQQGELMKDDLREGELVLTFNSVEGCRFGSITRLSPLPFSNALRGRNIGKGCKLRKWSTARSVPLVWPYSESIECKKPIIRPSIYGNVALSARSQDGGVQYFRVHHSVLSRHSPVLADMFAMPPMKDETYDGALHVRMPDNAEDLASFLGVMYDPLGTAYKRFNPNTPVLVAGILKLAKKYECDAICTRIVENLEADWPQTLAQWDARRSECILLRSEHTQQFTGKINGLYLDDRLPEPASAIRVATDYNIHSILPAAFYQLALLSTEADWDEYRANPGKHLRFGARTARWRLLDKCDLLRLVHGQKLLAGHTRAIGSDIFGKRCQRGIKACAKAKTDCWKYFQENAPISMDDPLDILYDCSRLETLFTGLPCAACVQDIATSAEKRRRELWRSLPAIFNLQA
;
A
#
# COMPACT_ATOMS: atom_id res chain seq x y z
N MET A 1 13.52 13.34 -35.03
CA MET A 1 14.74 14.09 -35.38
C MET A 1 15.16 14.92 -34.18
N PRO A 2 16.35 14.67 -33.60
CA PRO A 2 16.95 15.52 -32.57
C PRO A 2 17.14 16.95 -33.07
N SER A 3 16.78 17.94 -32.27
CA SER A 3 16.96 19.36 -32.59
C SER A 3 16.96 20.20 -31.31
N LEU A 4 17.25 21.50 -31.42
CA LEU A 4 17.07 22.45 -30.32
C LEU A 4 15.67 22.33 -29.68
N PHE A 5 14.64 22.08 -30.50
CA PHE A 5 13.25 21.99 -30.05
C PHE A 5 12.89 20.66 -29.36
N THR A 6 13.76 19.64 -29.44
CA THR A 6 13.61 18.41 -28.63
C THR A 6 14.45 18.48 -27.36
N HIS A 7 15.58 19.19 -27.37
CA HIS A 7 16.41 19.42 -26.18
C HIS A 7 15.87 20.51 -25.25
N THR A 8 15.04 21.41 -25.75
CA THR A 8 14.46 22.51 -24.97
C THR A 8 12.94 22.49 -25.07
N LYS A 9 12.27 22.60 -23.91
CA LYS A 9 10.81 22.66 -23.87
C LYS A 9 10.36 24.02 -24.38
N THR A 10 9.78 24.04 -25.57
CA THR A 10 9.22 25.25 -26.19
C THR A 10 7.76 25.05 -26.57
N THR A 11 7.10 26.14 -26.98
CA THR A 11 5.78 26.13 -27.60
C THR A 11 5.80 25.59 -29.04
N TYR A 12 6.97 25.56 -29.69
CA TYR A 12 7.15 24.94 -31.00
C TYR A 12 7.20 23.41 -30.88
N ARG A 13 6.04 22.75 -31.10
CA ARG A 13 5.84 21.31 -30.90
C ARG A 13 5.37 20.56 -32.14
N SER A 14 5.56 21.13 -33.33
CA SER A 14 5.07 20.58 -34.60
C SER A 14 5.53 19.14 -34.86
N MET A 15 6.76 18.79 -34.50
CA MET A 15 7.31 17.43 -34.60
C MET A 15 6.60 16.41 -33.71
N TYR A 16 6.21 16.80 -32.49
CA TYR A 16 5.45 15.94 -31.58
C TYR A 16 4.00 15.79 -32.06
N ASN A 17 3.39 16.88 -32.55
CA ASN A 17 2.04 16.85 -33.12
C ASN A 17 1.98 15.96 -34.37
N ALA A 18 2.94 16.10 -35.29
CA ALA A 18 3.06 15.26 -36.47
C ALA A 18 3.31 13.78 -36.11
N ALA A 19 4.05 13.49 -35.03
CA ALA A 19 4.23 12.12 -34.55
C ALA A 19 2.90 11.50 -34.09
N ARG A 20 2.08 12.25 -33.35
CA ARG A 20 0.75 11.82 -32.90
C ARG A 20 -0.20 11.62 -34.08
N GLU A 21 -0.19 12.55 -35.04
CA GLU A 21 -1.01 12.48 -36.24
C GLU A 21 -0.71 11.24 -37.09
N ARG A 22 0.57 10.89 -37.28
CA ARG A 22 0.99 9.67 -38.00
C ARG A 22 0.41 8.38 -37.42
N VAL A 23 0.16 8.36 -36.10
CA VAL A 23 -0.44 7.22 -35.40
C VAL A 23 -1.93 7.43 -35.09
N ARG A 24 -2.56 8.45 -35.69
CA ARG A 24 -3.97 8.81 -35.53
C ARG A 24 -4.38 9.07 -34.08
N LEU A 25 -3.46 9.57 -33.26
CA LEU A 25 -3.77 10.06 -31.92
C LEU A 25 -4.32 11.50 -32.02
N PRO A 26 -5.33 11.85 -31.21
CA PRO A 26 -5.87 13.21 -31.18
C PRO A 26 -4.79 14.20 -30.72
N PRO A 27 -4.90 15.47 -31.14
CA PRO A 27 -4.05 16.55 -30.63
C PRO A 27 -4.26 16.71 -29.12
N LEU A 28 -3.28 17.30 -28.46
CA LEU A 28 -3.35 17.60 -27.03
C LEU A 28 -4.09 18.93 -26.80
N PRO A 29 -4.84 19.08 -25.69
CA PRO A 29 -5.06 18.10 -24.62
C PRO A 29 -6.04 16.98 -25.02
N THR A 30 -5.84 15.77 -24.50
CA THR A 30 -6.73 14.62 -24.72
C THR A 30 -6.92 13.80 -23.44
N THR A 31 -8.06 13.12 -23.32
CA THR A 31 -8.37 12.19 -22.22
C THR A 31 -7.85 10.77 -22.50
N LEU A 32 -7.35 10.49 -23.71
CA LEU A 32 -6.79 9.18 -24.04
C LEU A 32 -5.45 8.96 -23.33
N ASP A 33 -5.33 7.86 -22.60
CA ASP A 33 -4.08 7.45 -21.93
C ASP A 33 -3.17 6.66 -22.88
N VAL A 34 -2.95 7.21 -24.08
CA VAL A 34 -2.08 6.65 -25.12
C VAL A 34 -1.15 7.74 -25.65
N ASP A 35 0.11 7.37 -25.88
CA ASP A 35 1.13 8.26 -26.41
C ASP A 35 1.98 7.55 -27.48
N VAL A 36 2.72 8.33 -28.24
CA VAL A 36 3.61 7.86 -29.32
C VAL A 36 5.07 7.97 -28.88
N LEU A 37 5.86 6.94 -29.19
CA LEU A 37 7.29 6.92 -28.93
C LEU A 37 8.06 7.52 -30.12
N LEU A 38 8.99 8.43 -29.84
CA LEU A 38 9.85 9.04 -30.83
C LEU A 38 11.24 8.39 -30.82
N TYR A 39 11.84 8.31 -32.01
CA TYR A 39 13.18 7.77 -32.22
C TYR A 39 13.98 8.64 -33.20
N SER A 40 15.31 8.54 -33.12
CA SER A 40 16.26 9.26 -33.96
C SER A 40 16.33 8.61 -35.36
N PRO A 41 16.89 9.27 -36.38
CA PRO A 41 17.14 8.62 -37.67
C PRO A 41 17.98 7.33 -37.56
N ALA A 42 18.87 7.25 -36.55
CA ALA A 42 19.67 6.07 -36.26
C ALA A 42 18.91 4.94 -35.53
N GLY A 43 17.63 5.16 -35.20
CA GLY A 43 16.78 4.18 -34.52
C GLY A 43 16.85 4.22 -32.99
N GLU A 44 17.69 5.07 -32.38
CA GLU A 44 17.74 5.23 -30.92
C GLU A 44 16.44 5.89 -30.41
N ILE A 45 15.88 5.36 -29.32
CA ILE A 45 14.67 5.92 -28.70
C ILE A 45 14.99 7.27 -28.02
N LEU A 46 14.10 8.26 -28.13
CA LEU A 46 14.23 9.56 -27.45
C LEU A 46 13.32 9.65 -26.22
N GLU A 47 12.02 9.78 -26.46
CA GLU A 47 10.98 10.10 -25.47
C GLU A 47 9.61 9.94 -26.13
N THR A 48 8.52 10.16 -25.40
CA THR A 48 7.16 10.20 -25.97
C THR A 48 6.77 11.63 -26.38
N SER A 49 5.55 11.84 -26.89
CA SER A 49 5.12 13.20 -27.27
C SER A 49 4.99 14.18 -26.09
N ILE A 50 4.84 13.68 -24.86
CA ILE A 50 4.70 14.51 -23.64
C ILE A 50 5.48 14.02 -22.41
N ARG A 51 6.15 12.87 -22.48
CA ARG A 51 6.84 12.25 -21.34
C ARG A 51 8.24 11.77 -21.72
N ASN A 52 9.16 11.79 -20.78
CA ASN A 52 10.35 10.97 -20.85
C ASN A 52 9.99 9.49 -20.62
N PHE A 53 10.92 8.60 -20.91
CA PHE A 53 10.67 7.17 -21.05
C PHE A 53 11.82 6.34 -20.47
N ALA A 54 11.53 5.20 -19.85
CA ALA A 54 12.50 4.21 -19.43
C ALA A 54 11.94 2.79 -19.57
N VAL A 55 12.84 1.82 -19.76
CA VAL A 55 12.53 0.39 -19.88
C VAL A 55 13.29 -0.36 -18.81
N LEU A 56 12.68 -1.41 -18.25
CA LEU A 56 13.37 -2.27 -17.29
C LEU A 56 14.36 -3.18 -18.02
N ARG A 57 15.65 -3.03 -17.73
CA ARG A 57 16.79 -3.73 -18.37
C ARG A 57 17.87 -4.08 -17.34
N ARG A 58 18.91 -4.79 -17.80
CA ARG A 58 20.11 -5.21 -17.03
C ARG A 58 19.82 -6.23 -15.92
N SER A 59 20.89 -6.75 -15.32
CA SER A 59 20.85 -7.64 -14.16
C SER A 59 21.86 -7.14 -13.11
N PRO A 60 21.42 -6.68 -11.92
CA PRO A 60 20.03 -6.60 -11.45
C PRO A 60 19.17 -5.63 -12.27
N ALA A 61 17.85 -5.82 -12.23
CA ALA A 61 16.90 -5.04 -13.03
C ALA A 61 16.95 -3.55 -12.65
N GLN A 62 17.16 -2.69 -13.65
CA GLN A 62 17.24 -1.24 -13.53
C GLN A 62 16.39 -0.58 -14.61
N TRP A 63 15.78 0.57 -14.28
CA TRP A 63 15.09 1.39 -15.27
C TRP A 63 16.11 2.16 -16.08
N VAL A 64 16.19 1.86 -17.38
CA VAL A 64 17.14 2.47 -18.31
C VAL A 64 16.41 3.48 -19.19
N THR A 65 16.86 4.74 -19.19
CA THR A 65 16.28 5.84 -20.00
C THR A 65 17.26 6.26 -21.11
N PRO A 66 16.76 6.76 -22.26
CA PRO A 66 17.63 7.28 -23.31
C PRO A 66 18.61 8.34 -22.80
N ARG A 67 19.85 8.29 -23.28
CA ARG A 67 20.90 9.27 -22.96
C ARG A 67 20.52 10.67 -23.45
N LYS A 68 20.99 11.69 -22.75
CA LYS A 68 20.72 13.09 -23.12
C LYS A 68 21.23 13.43 -24.52
N GLU A 69 22.35 12.84 -24.92
CA GLU A 69 23.04 13.07 -26.20
C GLU A 69 22.20 12.60 -27.41
N VAL A 70 21.24 11.69 -27.21
CA VAL A 70 20.38 11.17 -28.29
C VAL A 70 19.39 12.21 -28.81
N GLY A 71 19.13 13.28 -28.05
CA GLY A 71 18.19 14.31 -28.48
C GLY A 71 16.98 14.53 -27.58
N CYS A 72 16.84 13.76 -26.51
CA CYS A 72 15.65 13.79 -25.67
C CYS A 72 15.62 15.03 -24.78
N LEU A 73 14.41 15.45 -24.40
CA LEU A 73 14.23 16.55 -23.47
C LEU A 73 14.85 16.18 -22.10
N PRO A 74 15.75 17.01 -21.52
CA PRO A 74 16.27 16.81 -20.18
C PRO A 74 15.23 17.24 -19.13
N GLY A 75 14.08 16.55 -19.12
CA GLY A 75 12.92 16.87 -18.30
C GLY A 75 13.23 16.89 -16.81
N VAL A 76 12.52 17.73 -16.06
CA VAL A 76 12.77 17.91 -14.62
C VAL A 76 12.52 16.60 -13.86
N MET A 77 11.44 15.87 -14.18
CA MET A 77 11.18 14.56 -13.56
C MET A 77 12.25 13.52 -13.93
N ARG A 78 12.73 13.51 -15.18
CA ARG A 78 13.84 12.65 -15.61
C ARG A 78 15.10 12.91 -14.81
N ARG A 79 15.48 14.19 -14.68
CA ARG A 79 16.66 14.60 -13.92
C ARG A 79 16.56 14.17 -12.47
N TRP A 80 15.41 14.42 -11.83
CA TRP A 80 15.16 14.01 -10.46
C TRP A 80 15.30 12.48 -10.30
N LEU A 81 14.71 11.67 -11.18
CA LEU A 81 14.82 10.20 -11.12
C LEU A 81 16.26 9.69 -11.29
N LEU A 82 17.07 10.36 -12.13
CA LEU A 82 18.49 10.07 -12.29
C LEU A 82 19.29 10.41 -11.02
N GLU A 83 19.06 11.60 -10.45
CA GLU A 83 19.70 12.04 -9.19
C GLU A 83 19.37 11.11 -8.02
N GLN A 84 18.15 10.57 -7.97
CA GLN A 84 17.72 9.60 -6.96
C GLN A 84 18.19 8.15 -7.23
N GLY A 85 18.90 7.90 -8.34
CA GLY A 85 19.33 6.56 -8.75
C GLY A 85 18.18 5.59 -9.04
N LYS A 86 16.97 6.10 -9.28
CA LYS A 86 15.77 5.30 -9.60
C LYS A 86 15.72 4.90 -11.07
N VAL A 87 16.33 5.72 -11.92
CA VAL A 87 16.54 5.50 -13.35
C VAL A 87 18.01 5.73 -13.63
N VAL A 88 18.56 5.07 -14.65
CA VAL A 88 19.93 5.23 -15.13
C VAL A 88 19.92 5.51 -16.63
N GLU A 89 20.92 6.24 -17.12
CA GLU A 89 21.04 6.45 -18.57
C GLU A 89 21.52 5.17 -19.27
N ALA A 90 21.02 4.99 -20.49
CA ALA A 90 21.43 3.94 -21.39
C ALA A 90 22.91 4.07 -21.78
N GLN A 91 23.53 2.97 -22.19
CA GLN A 91 24.76 2.99 -22.95
C GLN A 91 24.47 3.25 -24.43
N GLN A 92 25.52 3.51 -25.22
CA GLN A 92 25.37 3.70 -26.66
C GLN A 92 24.76 2.48 -27.33
N GLY A 93 23.66 2.68 -28.05
CA GLY A 93 22.95 1.62 -28.75
C GLY A 93 22.21 0.62 -27.87
N GLU A 94 22.11 0.85 -26.55
CA GLU A 94 21.37 -0.05 -25.65
C GLU A 94 19.84 0.07 -25.80
N LEU A 95 19.34 1.21 -26.29
CA LEU A 95 17.92 1.47 -26.46
C LEU A 95 17.58 1.83 -27.92
N MET A 96 17.47 0.81 -28.77
CA MET A 96 17.00 0.95 -30.15
C MET A 96 15.50 0.63 -30.28
N LYS A 97 14.84 1.22 -31.27
CA LYS A 97 13.42 0.96 -31.56
C LYS A 97 13.13 -0.52 -31.85
N ASP A 98 14.08 -1.22 -32.46
CA ASP A 98 13.91 -2.59 -32.92
C ASP A 98 14.03 -3.61 -31.76
N ASP A 99 14.65 -3.19 -30.65
CA ASP A 99 14.80 -3.98 -29.42
C ASP A 99 13.55 -3.94 -28.53
N LEU A 100 12.61 -3.04 -28.80
CA LEU A 100 11.36 -2.93 -28.05
C LEU A 100 10.36 -3.99 -28.47
N ARG A 101 9.80 -4.70 -27.49
CA ARG A 101 8.87 -5.82 -27.70
C ARG A 101 7.41 -5.40 -27.45
N GLU A 102 6.50 -6.03 -28.19
CA GLU A 102 5.06 -5.91 -27.92
C GLU A 102 4.75 -6.34 -26.47
N GLY A 103 3.94 -5.55 -25.76
CA GLY A 103 3.55 -5.80 -24.37
C GLY A 103 4.64 -5.50 -23.33
N GLU A 104 5.80 -4.97 -23.76
CA GLU A 104 6.89 -4.66 -22.85
C GLU A 104 6.53 -3.55 -21.86
N LEU A 105 6.75 -3.80 -20.57
CA LEU A 105 6.49 -2.84 -19.49
C LEU A 105 7.48 -1.69 -19.56
N VAL A 106 6.94 -0.48 -19.57
CA VAL A 106 7.72 0.76 -19.63
C VAL A 106 7.29 1.71 -18.53
N LEU A 107 8.22 2.56 -18.12
CA LEU A 107 7.98 3.66 -17.21
C LEU A 107 8.04 4.95 -18.02
N THR A 108 6.98 5.74 -17.99
CA THR A 108 6.92 7.07 -18.59
C THR A 108 6.81 8.11 -17.49
N PHE A 109 7.42 9.28 -17.68
CA PHE A 109 7.44 10.29 -16.64
C PHE A 109 7.53 11.72 -17.17
N ASN A 110 6.79 12.63 -16.53
CA ASN A 110 6.94 14.07 -16.69
C ASN A 110 6.59 14.77 -15.38
N SER A 111 6.83 16.09 -15.30
CA SER A 111 6.64 16.86 -14.07
C SER A 111 5.18 17.14 -13.71
N VAL A 112 4.23 16.82 -14.59
CA VAL A 112 2.80 17.11 -14.40
C VAL A 112 2.03 15.85 -14.02
N GLU A 113 2.46 14.68 -14.51
CA GLU A 113 1.83 13.37 -14.31
C GLU A 113 2.63 12.44 -13.39
N GLY A 114 3.83 12.87 -12.96
CA GLY A 114 4.75 12.01 -12.23
C GLY A 114 5.18 10.81 -13.09
N CYS A 115 5.29 9.65 -12.46
CA CYS A 115 5.60 8.38 -13.12
C CYS A 115 4.32 7.59 -13.46
N ARG A 116 4.27 6.99 -14.64
CA ARG A 116 3.20 6.07 -15.07
C ARG A 116 3.78 4.84 -15.73
N PHE A 117 3.19 3.68 -15.43
CA PHE A 117 3.46 2.47 -16.19
C PHE A 117 2.69 2.48 -17.51
N GLY A 118 3.34 1.98 -18.55
CA GLY A 118 2.73 1.73 -19.84
C GLY A 118 3.20 0.39 -20.39
N SER A 119 2.62 -0.01 -21.50
CA SER A 119 3.05 -1.17 -22.27
C SER A 119 3.24 -0.78 -23.74
N ILE A 120 4.28 -1.29 -24.38
CA ILE A 120 4.53 -1.03 -25.80
C ILE A 120 3.49 -1.74 -26.67
N THR A 121 2.90 -1.02 -27.62
CA THR A 121 2.00 -1.57 -28.64
C THR A 121 2.44 -1.12 -30.03
N ARG A 122 2.62 -2.07 -30.94
CA ARG A 122 2.89 -1.85 -32.36
C ARG A 122 1.56 -1.72 -33.09
N LEU A 123 1.29 -0.53 -33.61
CA LEU A 123 0.11 -0.31 -34.45
C LEU A 123 0.28 -1.04 -35.78
N SER A 124 -0.62 -1.96 -36.07
CA SER A 124 -0.72 -2.60 -37.40
C SER A 124 -1.40 -1.62 -38.38
N PRO A 125 -0.98 -1.55 -39.65
CA PRO A 125 -1.66 -0.73 -40.64
C PRO A 125 -2.95 -1.43 -41.08
N LEU A 126 -4.12 -1.06 -40.51
CA LEU A 126 -5.48 -1.05 -41.09
C LEU A 126 -6.55 -0.74 -40.00
N PRO A 127 -7.78 -0.30 -40.34
CA PRO A 127 -8.41 0.88 -39.75
C PRO A 127 -8.99 0.67 -38.36
N PHE A 128 -8.82 1.69 -37.52
CA PHE A 128 -9.49 1.86 -36.24
C PHE A 128 -11.02 1.95 -36.44
N SER A 129 -11.70 0.82 -36.41
CA SER A 129 -13.14 0.74 -36.18
C SER A 129 -13.41 -0.13 -34.95
N ASN A 130 -13.86 0.52 -33.88
CA ASN A 130 -14.66 -0.03 -32.77
C ASN A 130 -14.09 -1.22 -31.96
N ALA A 131 -12.84 -1.14 -31.49
CA ALA A 131 -12.30 -2.11 -30.53
C ALA A 131 -11.67 -1.48 -29.28
N LEU A 132 -12.33 -0.48 -28.67
CA LEU A 132 -12.07 -0.06 -27.29
C LEU A 132 -13.40 0.07 -26.53
N ARG A 133 -14.09 -1.07 -26.35
CA ARG A 133 -14.92 -1.31 -25.18
C ARG A 133 -14.35 -2.52 -24.45
N GLY A 134 -14.26 -2.38 -23.13
CA GLY A 134 -13.43 -3.19 -22.24
C GLY A 134 -13.43 -4.68 -22.53
N ARG A 135 -12.22 -5.26 -22.55
CA ARG A 135 -12.06 -6.69 -22.34
C ARG A 135 -11.48 -6.91 -20.95
N ASN A 136 -12.33 -7.51 -20.12
CA ASN A 136 -11.94 -8.29 -18.95
C ASN A 136 -10.77 -9.21 -19.32
N ILE A 137 -9.64 -9.08 -18.63
CA ILE A 137 -8.57 -10.07 -18.69
C ILE A 137 -8.95 -11.19 -17.72
N GLY A 138 -9.46 -12.27 -18.31
CA GLY A 138 -9.71 -13.54 -17.64
C GLY A 138 -8.41 -14.22 -17.22
N LYS A 139 -8.52 -14.87 -16.07
CA LYS A 139 -7.64 -15.83 -15.39
C LYS A 139 -6.67 -16.60 -16.30
N GLY A 140 -5.40 -16.63 -15.88
CA GLY A 140 -4.49 -17.72 -16.21
C GLY A 140 -3.07 -17.31 -16.55
N CYS A 141 -2.24 -16.97 -15.56
CA CYS A 141 -0.80 -17.14 -15.71
C CYS A 141 -0.16 -17.48 -14.36
N LYS A 142 0.41 -18.68 -14.27
CA LYS A 142 1.12 -19.20 -13.09
C LYS A 142 2.38 -18.36 -12.87
N LEU A 143 2.38 -17.54 -11.81
CA LEU A 143 3.57 -16.82 -11.34
C LEU A 143 4.60 -17.83 -10.80
N ARG A 144 5.72 -17.97 -11.51
CA ARG A 144 6.93 -18.59 -10.97
C ARG A 144 7.63 -17.60 -10.02
N LYS A 145 7.98 -18.09 -8.83
CA LYS A 145 8.71 -17.41 -7.75
C LYS A 145 9.99 -16.74 -8.28
N TRP A 146 10.23 -15.49 -7.86
CA TRP A 146 11.55 -14.86 -7.89
C TRP A 146 11.98 -14.53 -6.46
N SER A 147 13.18 -14.98 -6.12
CA SER A 147 13.86 -14.83 -4.83
C SER A 147 14.30 -13.39 -4.57
N THR A 148 14.14 -12.97 -3.31
CA THR A 148 14.54 -11.67 -2.75
C THR A 148 16.04 -11.39 -2.86
N ALA A 149 16.41 -10.27 -3.50
CA ALA A 149 17.74 -9.69 -3.42
C ALA A 149 17.83 -8.67 -2.26
N ARG A 150 18.96 -8.72 -1.56
CA ARG A 150 19.28 -8.08 -0.29
C ARG A 150 19.36 -6.55 -0.40
N SER A 151 18.79 -5.85 0.57
CA SER A 151 19.01 -4.42 0.83
C SER A 151 20.37 -4.21 1.51
N VAL A 152 21.24 -3.41 0.92
CA VAL A 152 22.51 -2.93 1.50
C VAL A 152 22.27 -1.54 2.10
N PRO A 153 22.72 -1.23 3.34
CA PRO A 153 22.61 0.10 3.90
C PRO A 153 23.75 0.99 3.38
N LEU A 154 23.43 2.23 2.98
CA LEU A 154 24.41 3.24 2.59
C LEU A 154 24.37 4.38 3.62
N VAL A 155 25.47 4.50 4.36
CA VAL A 155 25.87 5.68 5.13
C VAL A 155 26.72 6.55 4.19
N TRP A 156 26.52 7.87 4.18
CA TRP A 156 27.38 8.81 3.44
C TRP A 156 27.93 9.91 4.36
N PRO A 157 29.20 10.34 4.18
CA PRO A 157 29.83 11.36 5.00
C PRO A 157 29.38 12.79 4.65
N TYR A 158 29.40 13.64 5.67
CA TYR A 158 29.22 15.09 5.61
C TYR A 158 30.28 15.77 4.72
N SER A 159 29.88 16.79 3.95
CA SER A 159 30.78 17.86 3.51
C SER A 159 30.15 19.21 3.89
N GLU A 160 30.92 19.98 4.65
CA GLU A 160 30.57 21.29 5.20
C GLU A 160 30.58 22.42 4.17
N SER A 161 29.87 23.49 4.56
CA SER A 161 30.00 24.91 4.18
C SER A 161 28.95 25.48 3.22
N ILE A 162 27.85 25.98 3.81
CA ILE A 162 27.46 27.40 3.89
C ILE A 162 26.40 27.50 5.02
N GLU A 163 26.56 28.49 5.90
CA GLU A 163 25.79 28.69 7.12
C GLU A 163 24.28 28.90 6.89
N CYS A 164 23.52 27.90 7.31
CA CYS A 164 22.28 27.95 8.11
C CYS A 164 21.21 29.04 7.83
N LYS A 165 20.09 28.60 7.24
CA LYS A 165 18.78 28.58 7.93
C LYS A 165 17.83 27.53 7.31
N LYS A 166 17.89 26.32 7.90
CA LYS A 166 16.98 25.15 7.83
C LYS A 166 16.88 24.40 6.47
N PRO A 167 16.98 23.06 6.49
CA PRO A 167 17.01 22.24 5.28
C PRO A 167 15.71 22.34 4.50
N ILE A 168 15.84 22.67 3.21
CA ILE A 168 14.76 22.68 2.24
C ILE A 168 14.44 21.21 1.89
N ILE A 169 13.53 20.58 2.62
CA ILE A 169 12.91 19.31 2.18
C ILE A 169 11.82 19.71 1.18
N ARG A 170 12.11 19.69 -0.14
CA ARG A 170 11.14 20.12 -1.16
C ARG A 170 11.04 19.20 -2.38
N PRO A 171 9.81 18.83 -2.79
CA PRO A 171 9.52 18.32 -4.13
C PRO A 171 9.74 19.44 -5.17
N SER A 172 10.90 19.39 -5.83
CA SER A 172 11.35 20.26 -6.93
C SER A 172 11.78 21.69 -6.57
N ILE A 173 13.09 21.97 -6.75
CA ILE A 173 13.71 23.30 -6.69
C ILE A 173 13.14 24.30 -7.72
N TYR A 174 12.32 23.86 -8.68
CA TYR A 174 11.77 24.68 -9.77
C TYR A 174 10.29 25.05 -9.61
N GLY A 175 9.66 24.74 -8.47
CA GLY A 175 8.28 25.13 -8.23
C GLY A 175 8.05 26.64 -8.34
N ASN A 176 6.90 27.05 -8.86
CA ASN A 176 6.52 28.45 -9.09
C ASN A 176 5.70 29.06 -7.95
N VAL A 177 5.42 28.29 -6.88
CA VAL A 177 4.78 28.74 -5.65
C VAL A 177 5.58 28.26 -4.45
N ALA A 178 5.71 29.12 -3.44
CA ALA A 178 6.24 28.79 -2.13
C ALA A 178 5.09 28.67 -1.12
N LEU A 179 4.85 27.49 -0.58
CA LEU A 179 3.96 27.29 0.56
C LEU A 179 4.75 27.41 1.86
N SER A 180 4.18 27.96 2.92
CA SER A 180 4.79 27.92 4.26
C SER A 180 3.84 27.37 5.30
N ALA A 181 4.31 26.54 6.20
CA ALA A 181 3.53 25.95 7.29
C ALA A 181 4.29 26.00 8.62
N ARG A 182 3.56 25.98 9.73
CA ARG A 182 4.16 25.89 11.07
C ARG A 182 4.44 24.44 11.42
N SER A 183 5.64 24.19 11.90
CA SER A 183 6.14 22.91 12.40
C SER A 183 5.80 22.76 13.89
N GLN A 184 5.79 21.54 14.41
CA GLN A 184 5.42 21.28 15.81
C GLN A 184 6.39 21.93 16.82
N ASP A 185 7.64 22.13 16.41
CA ASP A 185 8.68 22.86 17.17
C ASP A 185 8.49 24.39 17.16
N GLY A 186 7.39 24.91 16.59
CA GLY A 186 7.13 26.33 16.43
C GLY A 186 7.88 26.99 15.27
N GLY A 187 8.71 26.24 14.54
CA GLY A 187 9.41 26.73 13.35
C GLY A 187 8.47 26.92 12.16
N VAL A 188 8.88 27.74 11.18
CA VAL A 188 8.22 27.79 9.87
C VAL A 188 9.03 26.97 8.89
N GLN A 189 8.38 26.01 8.23
CA GLN A 189 8.94 25.28 7.10
C GLN A 189 8.32 25.82 5.82
N TYR A 190 9.10 25.80 4.75
CA TYR A 190 8.66 26.28 3.46
C TYR A 190 8.79 25.16 2.42
N PHE A 191 7.85 25.09 1.49
CA PHE A 191 7.73 24.08 0.43
C PHE A 191 7.59 24.75 -0.94
N ARG A 192 8.34 24.32 -1.96
CA ARG A 192 8.39 24.93 -3.30
C ARG A 192 7.73 23.92 -4.18
N VAL A 193 6.67 24.34 -4.85
CA VAL A 193 5.76 23.47 -5.56
C VAL A 193 5.28 24.16 -6.83
N HIS A 194 4.82 23.38 -7.79
CA HIS A 194 4.11 23.80 -8.97
C HIS A 194 2.62 23.91 -8.64
N HIS A 195 2.02 25.10 -8.78
CA HIS A 195 0.57 25.24 -8.58
C HIS A 195 -0.20 24.27 -9.47
N SER A 196 0.24 24.03 -10.71
CA SER A 196 -0.46 23.17 -11.67
C SER A 196 -0.56 21.71 -11.22
N VAL A 197 0.42 21.20 -10.47
CA VAL A 197 0.35 19.85 -9.88
C VAL A 197 -0.71 19.81 -8.78
N LEU A 198 -0.70 20.80 -7.89
CA LEU A 198 -1.66 20.89 -6.79
C LEU A 198 -3.08 21.10 -7.31
N SER A 199 -3.29 22.05 -8.21
CA SER A 199 -4.59 22.35 -8.85
C SER A 199 -5.16 21.16 -9.61
N ARG A 200 -4.32 20.31 -10.20
CA ARG A 200 -4.76 19.09 -10.86
C ARG A 200 -5.40 18.10 -9.89
N HIS A 201 -4.87 18.02 -8.68
CA HIS A 201 -5.27 17.03 -7.68
C HIS A 201 -6.32 17.57 -6.70
N SER A 202 -6.52 18.89 -6.66
CA SER A 202 -7.38 19.57 -5.69
C SER A 202 -8.10 20.76 -6.33
N PRO A 203 -9.44 20.73 -6.41
CA PRO A 203 -10.21 21.91 -6.83
C PRO A 203 -10.06 23.06 -5.82
N VAL A 204 -10.05 22.77 -4.51
CA VAL A 204 -9.86 23.78 -3.46
C VAL A 204 -8.54 24.53 -3.62
N LEU A 205 -7.44 23.83 -3.89
CA LEU A 205 -6.14 24.48 -4.14
C LEU A 205 -6.14 25.20 -5.50
N ALA A 206 -6.87 24.70 -6.50
CA ALA A 206 -7.03 25.42 -7.78
C ALA A 206 -7.71 26.78 -7.57
N ASP A 207 -8.81 26.82 -6.83
CA ASP A 207 -9.53 28.06 -6.51
C ASP A 207 -8.67 28.99 -5.65
N MET A 208 -7.92 28.43 -4.69
CA MET A 208 -6.97 29.19 -3.87
C MET A 208 -5.92 29.93 -4.71
N PHE A 209 -5.41 29.29 -5.77
CA PHE A 209 -4.43 29.91 -6.67
C PHE A 209 -5.05 30.80 -7.76
N ALA A 210 -6.36 30.69 -8.00
CA ALA A 210 -7.08 31.53 -8.96
C ALA A 210 -7.40 32.93 -8.40
N MET A 211 -7.40 33.09 -7.08
CA MET A 211 -7.59 34.39 -6.44
C MET A 211 -6.39 35.33 -6.71
N PRO A 212 -6.63 36.64 -6.97
CA PRO A 212 -5.56 37.60 -7.17
C PRO A 212 -4.65 37.65 -5.93
N PRO A 213 -3.31 37.65 -6.08
CA PRO A 213 -2.43 37.76 -4.95
C PRO A 213 -2.69 39.08 -4.21
N MET A 214 -2.85 39.01 -2.89
CA MET A 214 -2.77 40.22 -2.06
C MET A 214 -1.35 40.80 -2.23
N LYS A 215 -1.26 42.13 -2.34
CA LYS A 215 0.01 42.82 -2.60
C LYS A 215 1.07 42.39 -1.55
N ASP A 216 2.28 42.10 -2.03
CA ASP A 216 3.54 41.92 -1.28
C ASP A 216 3.88 40.58 -0.60
N GLU A 217 3.24 39.45 -0.95
CA GLU A 217 3.66 38.13 -0.43
C GLU A 217 4.42 37.31 -1.49
N THR A 218 5.69 37.67 -1.73
CA THR A 218 6.63 36.84 -2.51
C THR A 218 7.72 36.24 -1.63
N TYR A 219 8.05 34.97 -1.83
CA TYR A 219 9.17 34.29 -1.18
C TYR A 219 10.09 33.74 -2.26
N ASP A 220 11.34 34.21 -2.27
CA ASP A 220 12.36 33.79 -3.25
C ASP A 220 11.90 33.90 -4.72
N GLY A 221 11.28 35.04 -5.03
CA GLY A 221 10.75 35.38 -6.36
C GLY A 221 9.50 34.62 -6.80
N ALA A 222 8.95 33.75 -5.95
CA ALA A 222 7.72 33.00 -6.20
C ALA A 222 6.55 33.54 -5.34
N LEU A 223 5.32 33.29 -5.80
CA LEU A 223 4.11 33.56 -5.00
C LEU A 223 4.21 32.79 -3.67
N HIS A 224 4.11 33.49 -2.55
CA HIS A 224 4.11 32.90 -1.23
C HIS A 224 2.68 32.71 -0.75
N VAL A 225 2.35 31.49 -0.30
CA VAL A 225 1.06 31.18 0.33
C VAL A 225 1.30 30.57 1.70
N ARG A 226 0.71 31.18 2.73
CA ARG A 226 0.75 30.63 4.08
C ARG A 226 -0.34 29.57 4.26
N MET A 227 0.10 28.34 4.51
CA MET A 227 -0.78 27.21 4.79
C MET A 227 -1.15 27.19 6.28
N PRO A 228 -2.43 27.01 6.62
CA PRO A 228 -2.87 26.87 8.01
C PRO A 228 -2.54 25.50 8.62
N ASP A 229 -2.11 24.54 7.81
CA ASP A 229 -1.76 23.17 8.24
C ASP A 229 -0.38 23.10 8.88
N ASN A 230 -0.12 22.01 9.62
CA ASN A 230 1.22 21.77 10.13
C ASN A 230 2.17 21.30 9.02
N ALA A 231 3.45 21.58 9.22
CA ALA A 231 4.48 21.34 8.22
C ALA A 231 4.69 19.85 7.91
N GLU A 232 4.55 18.97 8.90
CA GLU A 232 4.81 17.53 8.79
C GLU A 232 3.74 16.82 7.93
N ASP A 233 2.47 17.12 8.20
CA ASP A 233 1.35 16.63 7.39
C ASP A 233 1.43 17.19 5.97
N LEU A 234 1.76 18.48 5.83
CA LEU A 234 1.89 19.14 4.53
C LEU A 234 3.03 18.53 3.70
N ALA A 235 4.19 18.25 4.31
CA ALA A 235 5.31 17.61 3.65
C ALA A 235 4.93 16.22 3.11
N SER A 236 4.25 15.42 3.92
CA SER A 236 3.81 14.07 3.56
C SER A 236 2.76 14.09 2.44
N PHE A 237 1.80 15.01 2.53
CA PHE A 237 0.76 15.22 1.54
C PHE A 237 1.32 15.66 0.18
N LEU A 238 2.23 16.63 0.19
CA LEU A 238 2.94 17.06 -1.02
C LEU A 238 3.79 15.93 -1.61
N GLY A 239 4.43 15.10 -0.77
CA GLY A 239 5.18 13.93 -1.22
C GLY A 239 4.31 13.00 -2.09
N VAL A 240 3.09 12.70 -1.67
CA VAL A 240 2.15 11.84 -2.42
C VAL A 240 1.65 12.48 -3.72
N MET A 241 1.53 13.82 -3.77
CA MET A 241 1.14 14.52 -5.00
C MET A 241 2.23 14.47 -6.08
N TYR A 242 3.50 14.56 -5.68
CA TYR A 242 4.64 14.58 -6.62
C TYR A 242 5.11 13.19 -7.00
N ASP A 243 5.02 12.24 -6.07
CA ASP A 243 5.37 10.86 -6.30
C ASP A 243 4.20 9.96 -5.88
N PRO A 244 3.12 9.90 -6.68
CA PRO A 244 2.02 9.01 -6.39
C PRO A 244 2.51 7.56 -6.29
N LEU A 245 3.48 7.14 -7.12
CA LEU A 245 4.02 5.78 -7.12
C LEU A 245 5.14 5.56 -6.08
N GLY A 246 5.41 6.55 -5.23
CA GLY A 246 6.58 6.55 -4.35
C GLY A 246 6.61 5.42 -3.34
N THR A 247 7.71 5.35 -2.61
CA THR A 247 8.06 4.38 -1.55
C THR A 247 7.03 4.25 -0.40
N ALA A 248 5.88 4.90 -0.50
CA ALA A 248 4.95 5.30 0.57
C ALA A 248 3.97 4.22 1.04
N TYR A 249 3.76 3.13 0.29
CA TYR A 249 2.93 2.02 0.77
C TYR A 249 3.68 0.70 0.65
N LYS A 250 4.18 0.23 1.79
CA LYS A 250 4.70 -1.13 1.93
C LYS A 250 3.57 -1.96 2.53
N ARG A 251 3.08 -2.93 1.76
CA ARG A 251 2.02 -3.86 2.20
C ARG A 251 2.35 -4.40 3.59
N PHE A 252 1.35 -4.38 4.47
CA PHE A 252 1.42 -4.83 5.85
C PHE A 252 2.39 -4.08 6.75
N ASN A 253 2.86 -2.90 6.33
CA ASN A 253 3.69 -2.08 7.20
C ASN A 253 2.84 -1.55 8.37
N PRO A 254 3.20 -1.87 9.62
CA PRO A 254 2.44 -1.48 10.80
C PRO A 254 2.41 0.02 11.05
N ASN A 255 3.29 0.80 10.41
CA ASN A 255 3.28 2.27 10.50
C ASN A 255 2.39 2.93 9.44
N THR A 256 1.90 2.18 8.44
CA THR A 256 1.11 2.75 7.33
C THR A 256 -0.06 3.60 7.83
N PRO A 257 -0.93 3.13 8.76
CA PRO A 257 -2.06 3.95 9.21
C PRO A 257 -1.61 5.30 9.80
N VAL A 258 -0.59 5.28 10.68
CA VAL A 258 -0.04 6.49 11.30
C VAL A 258 0.52 7.46 10.25
N LEU A 259 1.26 6.94 9.26
CA LEU A 259 1.88 7.75 8.21
C LEU A 259 0.84 8.38 7.27
N VAL A 260 -0.27 7.69 6.99
CA VAL A 260 -1.30 8.19 6.08
C VAL A 260 -2.37 9.04 6.76
N ALA A 261 -2.42 9.07 8.09
CA ALA A 261 -3.42 9.85 8.83
C ALA A 261 -3.37 11.34 8.49
N GLY A 262 -2.18 11.95 8.50
CA GLY A 262 -1.98 13.36 8.11
C GLY A 262 -2.29 13.61 6.63
N ILE A 263 -1.97 12.64 5.77
CA ILE A 263 -2.21 12.72 4.33
C ILE A 263 -3.71 12.68 4.04
N LEU A 264 -4.46 11.76 4.66
CA LEU A 264 -5.92 11.67 4.55
C LEU A 264 -6.62 12.92 5.07
N LYS A 265 -6.12 13.51 6.17
CA LYS A 265 -6.63 14.78 6.72
C LYS A 265 -6.59 15.88 5.67
N LEU A 266 -5.42 16.10 5.08
CA LEU A 266 -5.22 17.15 4.08
C LEU A 266 -5.91 16.80 2.77
N ALA A 267 -5.89 15.53 2.36
CA ALA A 267 -6.59 15.10 1.16
C ALA A 267 -8.10 15.31 1.25
N LYS A 268 -8.73 15.06 2.40
CA LYS A 268 -10.15 15.43 2.60
C LYS A 268 -10.35 16.95 2.63
N LYS A 269 -9.51 17.68 3.37
CA LYS A 269 -9.60 19.15 3.48
C LYS A 269 -9.48 19.85 2.13
N TYR A 270 -8.64 19.32 1.25
CA TYR A 270 -8.36 19.85 -0.08
C TYR A 270 -9.06 19.07 -1.20
N GLU A 271 -10.06 18.24 -0.89
CA GLU A 271 -10.90 17.53 -1.88
C GLU A 271 -10.08 16.73 -2.92
N CYS A 272 -9.02 16.07 -2.47
CA CYS A 272 -8.16 15.21 -3.27
C CYS A 272 -8.70 13.78 -3.33
N ASP A 273 -9.90 13.59 -3.89
CA ASP A 273 -10.64 12.33 -3.83
C ASP A 273 -9.88 11.12 -4.39
N ALA A 274 -9.13 11.30 -5.48
CA ALA A 274 -8.32 10.23 -6.06
C ALA A 274 -7.20 9.76 -5.11
N ILE A 275 -6.64 10.68 -4.31
CA ILE A 275 -5.62 10.35 -3.31
C ILE A 275 -6.27 9.64 -2.12
N CYS A 276 -7.41 10.16 -1.63
CA CYS A 276 -8.19 9.52 -0.58
C CYS A 276 -8.56 8.08 -0.95
N THR A 277 -9.17 7.89 -2.11
CA THR A 277 -9.60 6.59 -2.62
C THR A 277 -8.44 5.61 -2.64
N ARG A 278 -7.31 6.01 -3.20
CA ARG A 278 -6.13 5.14 -3.30
C ARG A 278 -5.52 4.76 -1.95
N ILE A 279 -5.50 5.69 -0.99
CA ILE A 279 -5.04 5.38 0.36
C ILE A 279 -6.00 4.41 1.05
N VAL A 280 -7.31 4.62 0.90
CA VAL A 280 -8.34 3.72 1.44
C VAL A 280 -8.22 2.32 0.84
N GLU A 281 -8.14 2.19 -0.49
CA GLU A 281 -7.95 0.90 -1.18
C GLU A 281 -6.70 0.16 -0.67
N ASN A 282 -5.61 0.90 -0.42
CA ASN A 282 -4.39 0.33 0.13
C ASN A 282 -4.58 -0.12 1.59
N LEU A 283 -5.22 0.68 2.44
CA LEU A 283 -5.54 0.25 3.82
C LEU A 283 -6.44 -0.99 3.80
N GLU A 284 -7.46 -1.00 2.96
CA GLU A 284 -8.37 -2.13 2.76
C GLU A 284 -7.68 -3.40 2.27
N ALA A 285 -6.66 -3.30 1.42
CA ALA A 285 -5.90 -4.44 0.92
C ALA A 285 -5.03 -5.12 1.98
N ASP A 286 -4.73 -4.42 3.09
CA ASP A 286 -3.96 -4.96 4.21
C ASP A 286 -4.83 -5.76 5.20
N TRP A 287 -6.16 -5.57 5.16
CA TRP A 287 -7.09 -6.16 6.13
C TRP A 287 -8.07 -7.15 5.48
N PRO A 288 -8.32 -8.32 6.10
CA PRO A 288 -9.28 -9.28 5.58
C PRO A 288 -10.72 -8.77 5.77
N GLN A 289 -11.47 -8.70 4.68
CA GLN A 289 -12.89 -8.28 4.66
C GLN A 289 -13.84 -9.48 4.57
N THR A 290 -13.31 -10.67 4.30
CA THR A 290 -14.06 -11.93 4.24
C THR A 290 -13.38 -13.02 5.05
N LEU A 291 -14.15 -14.01 5.52
CA LEU A 291 -13.61 -15.16 6.25
C LEU A 291 -12.57 -15.93 5.41
N ALA A 292 -12.75 -16.01 4.09
CA ALA A 292 -11.77 -16.65 3.21
C ALA A 292 -10.44 -15.88 3.15
N GLN A 293 -10.48 -14.54 3.15
CA GLN A 293 -9.28 -13.72 3.26
C GLN A 293 -8.63 -13.86 4.65
N TRP A 294 -9.43 -13.97 5.71
CA TRP A 294 -8.93 -14.27 7.05
C TRP A 294 -8.15 -15.59 7.08
N ASP A 295 -8.67 -16.64 6.45
CA ASP A 295 -8.03 -17.97 6.37
C ASP A 295 -6.72 -17.97 5.58
N ALA A 296 -6.73 -17.29 4.45
CA ALA A 296 -5.52 -17.08 3.66
C ALA A 296 -4.46 -16.35 4.51
N ARG A 297 -4.88 -15.36 5.30
CA ARG A 297 -3.99 -14.58 6.16
C ARG A 297 -3.49 -15.39 7.36
N ARG A 298 -4.34 -16.17 8.02
CA ARG A 298 -3.95 -17.14 9.07
C ARG A 298 -2.84 -18.05 8.56
N SER A 299 -3.01 -18.62 7.37
CA SER A 299 -2.03 -19.53 6.76
C SER A 299 -0.67 -18.85 6.53
N GLU A 300 -0.68 -17.63 5.99
CA GLU A 300 0.53 -16.82 5.80
C GLU A 300 1.21 -16.47 7.14
N CYS A 301 0.43 -16.07 8.15
CA CYS A 301 0.92 -15.75 9.49
C CYS A 301 1.57 -16.96 10.18
N ILE A 302 1.00 -18.15 10.05
CA ILE A 302 1.56 -19.38 10.63
C ILE A 302 2.93 -19.69 10.00
N LEU A 303 3.05 -19.58 8.67
CA LEU A 303 4.32 -19.79 7.97
C LEU A 303 5.36 -18.76 8.38
N LEU A 304 5.01 -17.47 8.36
CA LEU A 304 5.92 -16.40 8.78
C LEU A 304 6.35 -16.57 10.24
N ARG A 305 5.43 -16.92 11.14
CA ARG A 305 5.77 -17.19 12.55
C ARG A 305 6.76 -18.34 12.67
N SER A 306 6.52 -19.45 11.98
CA SER A 306 7.44 -20.59 11.97
C SER A 306 8.84 -20.18 11.49
N GLU A 307 8.94 -19.40 10.41
CA GLU A 307 10.23 -18.91 9.90
C GLU A 307 10.95 -18.01 10.91
N HIS A 308 10.21 -17.10 11.57
CA HIS A 308 10.78 -16.19 12.56
C HIS A 308 11.22 -16.90 13.84
N THR A 309 10.44 -17.85 14.35
CA THR A 309 10.78 -18.62 15.56
C THR A 309 12.05 -19.47 15.37
N GLN A 310 12.36 -19.86 14.14
CA GLN A 310 13.62 -20.55 13.81
C GLN A 310 14.85 -19.62 13.80
N GLN A 311 14.66 -18.30 13.71
CA GLN A 311 15.76 -17.34 13.75
C GLN A 311 16.20 -17.07 15.19
N PHE A 312 17.52 -17.13 15.44
CA PHE A 312 18.05 -16.87 16.78
C PHE A 312 17.65 -15.48 17.30
N THR A 313 17.63 -14.45 16.44
CA THR A 313 17.22 -13.10 16.81
C THR A 313 15.71 -12.86 16.73
N GLY A 314 14.95 -13.82 16.18
CA GLY A 314 13.55 -13.64 15.80
C GLY A 314 13.33 -12.69 14.62
N LYS A 315 14.40 -12.28 13.93
CA LYS A 315 14.35 -11.33 12.81
C LYS A 315 14.62 -12.00 11.48
N ILE A 316 13.89 -11.58 10.46
CA ILE A 316 14.17 -11.88 9.04
C ILE A 316 14.42 -10.54 8.35
N ASN A 317 15.56 -10.39 7.67
CA ASN A 317 15.98 -9.13 7.04
C ASN A 317 15.92 -7.92 7.99
N GLY A 318 16.34 -8.10 9.25
CA GLY A 318 16.37 -7.06 10.28
C GLY A 318 15.01 -6.70 10.90
N LEU A 319 13.92 -7.35 10.47
CA LEU A 319 12.55 -7.08 10.91
C LEU A 319 12.00 -8.24 11.75
N TYR A 320 11.23 -7.95 12.79
CA TYR A 320 10.45 -8.94 13.54
C TYR A 320 9.19 -9.35 12.77
N LEU A 321 8.48 -10.38 13.26
CA LEU A 321 7.18 -10.78 12.69
C LEU A 321 6.17 -9.62 12.77
N ASP A 322 6.19 -8.90 13.89
CA ASP A 322 5.29 -7.77 14.16
C ASP A 322 5.52 -6.58 13.20
N ASP A 323 6.69 -6.49 12.57
CA ASP A 323 7.01 -5.49 11.53
C ASP A 323 6.43 -5.84 10.14
N ARG A 324 5.84 -7.02 10.00
CA ARG A 324 5.37 -7.60 8.73
C ARG A 324 3.87 -7.84 8.72
N LEU A 325 3.17 -7.37 9.74
CA LEU A 325 1.75 -7.55 9.95
C LEU A 325 1.10 -6.18 10.26
N PRO A 326 -0.13 -5.92 9.78
CA PRO A 326 -0.84 -4.71 10.10
C PRO A 326 -1.03 -4.55 11.62
N GLU A 327 -0.80 -3.33 12.10
CA GLU A 327 -0.99 -2.98 13.51
C GLU A 327 -2.44 -2.53 13.74
N PRO A 328 -3.20 -3.22 14.59
CA PRO A 328 -4.65 -3.05 14.67
C PRO A 328 -5.10 -1.72 15.29
N ALA A 329 -4.44 -1.20 16.32
CA ALA A 329 -4.94 -0.01 17.02
C ALA A 329 -4.85 1.26 16.15
N SER A 330 -3.72 1.46 15.46
CA SER A 330 -3.58 2.58 14.51
C SER A 330 -4.51 2.43 13.30
N ALA A 331 -4.75 1.21 12.82
CA ALA A 331 -5.71 0.96 11.76
C ALA A 331 -7.14 1.30 12.19
N ILE A 332 -7.56 0.91 13.40
CA ILE A 332 -8.87 1.28 13.97
C ILE A 332 -8.99 2.80 14.05
N ARG A 333 -8.00 3.50 14.61
CA ARG A 333 -8.04 4.95 14.76
C ARG A 333 -8.28 5.65 13.41
N VAL A 334 -7.48 5.32 12.40
CA VAL A 334 -7.61 5.90 11.05
C VAL A 334 -8.94 5.50 10.41
N ALA A 335 -9.36 4.24 10.54
CA ALA A 335 -10.62 3.81 9.97
C ALA A 335 -11.82 4.52 10.59
N THR A 336 -11.83 4.73 11.91
CA THR A 336 -12.86 5.49 12.60
C THR A 336 -12.85 6.96 12.16
N ASP A 337 -11.69 7.62 12.13
CA ASP A 337 -11.58 9.04 11.78
C ASP A 337 -11.99 9.34 10.33
N TYR A 338 -11.80 8.38 9.43
CA TYR A 338 -12.05 8.57 8.00
C TYR A 338 -13.22 7.78 7.43
N ASN A 339 -14.00 7.09 8.28
CA ASN A 339 -15.17 6.28 7.92
C ASN A 339 -14.84 5.07 7.00
N ILE A 340 -13.73 4.38 7.27
CA ILE A 340 -13.31 3.17 6.56
C ILE A 340 -13.86 1.93 7.28
N HIS A 341 -15.18 1.77 7.27
CA HIS A 341 -15.86 0.74 8.07
C HIS A 341 -15.53 -0.70 7.67
N SER A 342 -15.08 -0.91 6.43
CA SER A 342 -14.78 -2.22 5.84
C SER A 342 -13.69 -2.99 6.59
N ILE A 343 -12.73 -2.30 7.22
CA ILE A 343 -11.61 -2.95 7.93
C ILE A 343 -11.84 -3.11 9.44
N LEU A 344 -12.78 -2.36 10.02
CA LEU A 344 -12.99 -2.32 11.46
C LEU A 344 -13.28 -3.69 12.09
N PRO A 345 -14.15 -4.57 11.53
CA PRO A 345 -14.47 -5.84 12.16
C PRO A 345 -13.24 -6.74 12.35
N ALA A 346 -12.38 -6.82 11.33
CA ALA A 346 -11.17 -7.62 11.39
C ALA A 346 -10.10 -6.97 12.28
N ALA A 347 -9.96 -5.65 12.24
CA ALA A 347 -9.01 -4.93 13.09
C ALA A 347 -9.34 -5.05 14.58
N PHE A 348 -10.61 -4.88 14.95
CA PHE A 348 -11.08 -5.09 16.31
C PHE A 348 -10.96 -6.54 16.74
N TYR A 349 -11.31 -7.50 15.88
CA TYR A 349 -11.13 -8.92 16.18
C TYR A 349 -9.66 -9.24 16.47
N GLN A 350 -8.74 -8.81 15.61
CA GLN A 350 -7.31 -9.03 15.82
C GLN A 350 -6.81 -8.35 17.10
N LEU A 351 -7.25 -7.12 17.40
CA LEU A 351 -6.88 -6.42 18.63
C LEU A 351 -7.39 -7.14 19.88
N ALA A 352 -8.61 -7.68 19.84
CA ALA A 352 -9.23 -8.38 20.96
C ALA A 352 -8.45 -9.63 21.40
N LEU A 353 -7.68 -10.23 20.49
CA LEU A 353 -6.81 -11.39 20.74
C LEU A 353 -5.45 -11.02 21.34
N LEU A 354 -5.12 -9.73 21.45
CA LEU A 354 -3.85 -9.27 22.00
C LEU A 354 -3.98 -8.98 23.50
N SER A 355 -2.91 -9.30 24.26
CA SER A 355 -2.80 -8.87 25.65
C SER A 355 -2.62 -7.35 25.71
N THR A 356 -3.37 -6.69 26.60
CA THR A 356 -3.21 -5.25 26.86
C THR A 356 -1.84 -4.88 27.42
N GLU A 357 -1.08 -5.85 27.94
CA GLU A 357 0.30 -5.65 28.38
C GLU A 357 1.31 -5.63 27.21
N ALA A 358 0.91 -6.07 26.01
CA ALA A 358 1.76 -6.09 24.83
C ALA A 358 1.75 -4.72 24.13
N ASP A 359 2.31 -3.71 24.80
CA ASP A 359 2.42 -2.35 24.28
C ASP A 359 3.53 -2.22 23.22
N TRP A 360 3.19 -1.55 22.12
CA TRP A 360 4.07 -1.36 20.97
C TRP A 360 5.36 -0.59 21.30
N ASP A 361 5.26 0.52 22.03
CA ASP A 361 6.39 1.40 22.28
C ASP A 361 7.31 0.79 23.35
N GLU A 362 6.74 0.22 24.41
CA GLU A 362 7.49 -0.42 25.50
C GLU A 362 8.33 -1.60 25.00
N TYR A 363 7.74 -2.47 24.18
CA TYR A 363 8.42 -3.65 23.65
C TYR A 363 9.46 -3.32 22.58
N ARG A 364 9.42 -2.13 21.98
CA ARG A 364 10.43 -1.67 21.03
C ARG A 364 11.57 -0.91 21.69
N ALA A 365 11.30 -0.22 22.80
CA ALA A 365 12.34 0.38 23.62
C ALA A 365 13.26 -0.68 24.25
N ASN A 366 12.69 -1.83 24.63
CA ASN A 366 13.43 -2.98 25.09
C ASN A 366 12.95 -4.24 24.37
N PRO A 367 13.49 -4.57 23.17
CA PRO A 367 13.09 -5.73 22.40
C PRO A 367 13.54 -7.02 23.10
N GLY A 368 12.72 -7.42 24.08
CA GLY A 368 12.94 -8.59 24.91
C GLY A 368 12.64 -9.90 24.18
N LYS A 369 12.47 -10.96 24.96
CA LYS A 369 12.14 -12.31 24.45
C LYS A 369 10.85 -12.35 23.64
N HIS A 370 9.89 -11.47 23.90
CA HIS A 370 8.55 -11.55 23.29
C HIS A 370 8.54 -11.36 21.77
N LEU A 371 9.13 -10.26 21.27
CA LEU A 371 9.22 -10.03 19.82
C LEU A 371 10.07 -11.09 19.13
N ARG A 372 11.08 -11.61 19.82
CA ARG A 372 11.93 -12.72 19.32
C ARG A 372 11.12 -13.99 19.04
N PHE A 373 10.08 -14.27 19.83
CA PHE A 373 9.22 -15.45 19.66
C PHE A 373 7.94 -15.16 18.84
N GLY A 374 7.90 -14.05 18.10
CA GLY A 374 6.78 -13.75 17.21
C GLY A 374 5.52 -13.29 17.93
N ALA A 375 5.66 -12.73 19.15
CA ALA A 375 4.57 -12.01 19.80
C ALA A 375 4.16 -10.80 18.96
N ARG A 376 2.88 -10.45 19.06
CA ARG A 376 2.26 -9.28 18.43
C ARG A 376 2.07 -8.19 19.49
N THR A 377 2.17 -6.93 19.10
CA THR A 377 1.91 -5.78 19.97
C THR A 377 0.89 -4.84 19.35
N ALA A 378 0.38 -3.90 20.14
CA ALA A 378 -0.54 -2.87 19.65
C ALA A 378 -0.24 -1.50 20.25
N ARG A 379 -0.60 -0.44 19.52
CA ARG A 379 -0.49 0.95 19.97
C ARG A 379 -1.71 1.34 20.79
N TRP A 380 -1.87 0.75 21.97
CA TRP A 380 -3.05 0.88 22.82
C TRP A 380 -3.46 2.34 23.08
N ARG A 381 -2.47 3.24 23.18
CA ARG A 381 -2.66 4.68 23.43
C ARG A 381 -3.37 5.42 22.29
N LEU A 382 -3.51 4.81 21.11
CA LEU A 382 -4.24 5.42 19.97
C LEU A 382 -5.75 5.19 20.03
N LEU A 383 -6.23 4.26 20.86
CA LEU A 383 -7.67 4.01 20.98
C LEU A 383 -8.32 5.12 21.81
N ASP A 384 -9.44 5.65 21.31
CA ASP A 384 -10.25 6.56 22.11
C ASP A 384 -11.15 5.78 23.10
N LYS A 385 -11.91 6.52 23.91
CA LYS A 385 -12.84 5.93 24.89
C LYS A 385 -13.90 5.05 24.24
N CYS A 386 -14.42 5.43 23.07
CA CYS A 386 -15.44 4.68 22.36
C CYS A 386 -14.87 3.36 21.81
N ASP A 387 -13.71 3.41 21.18
CA ASP A 387 -13.03 2.24 20.64
C ASP A 387 -12.58 1.28 21.74
N LEU A 388 -12.12 1.79 22.89
CA LEU A 388 -11.82 0.97 24.05
C LEU A 388 -13.06 0.25 24.59
N LEU A 389 -14.21 0.94 24.67
CA LEU A 389 -15.48 0.32 25.11
C LEU A 389 -15.95 -0.75 24.12
N ARG A 390 -15.84 -0.50 22.81
CA ARG A 390 -16.12 -1.49 21.76
C ARG A 390 -15.25 -2.73 21.92
N LEU A 391 -13.95 -2.54 22.16
CA LEU A 391 -13.00 -3.63 22.37
C LEU A 391 -13.36 -4.48 23.59
N VAL A 392 -13.57 -3.86 24.76
CA VAL A 392 -13.90 -4.57 26.01
C VAL A 392 -15.20 -5.34 25.87
N HIS A 393 -16.21 -4.74 25.23
CA HIS A 393 -17.47 -5.42 24.95
C HIS A 393 -17.27 -6.64 24.03
N GLY A 394 -16.51 -6.44 22.94
CA GLY A 394 -16.20 -7.50 22.00
C GLY A 394 -15.42 -8.65 22.63
N GLN A 395 -14.40 -8.39 23.43
CA GLN A 395 -13.65 -9.41 24.18
C GLN A 395 -14.57 -10.25 25.07
N LYS A 396 -15.49 -9.61 25.80
CA LYS A 396 -16.48 -10.32 26.64
C LYS A 396 -17.37 -11.26 25.82
N LEU A 397 -17.87 -10.80 24.66
CA LEU A 397 -18.72 -11.60 23.79
C LEU A 397 -17.94 -12.75 23.12
N LEU A 398 -16.72 -12.48 22.63
CA LEU A 398 -15.84 -13.49 22.05
C LEU A 398 -15.51 -14.60 23.05
N ALA A 399 -15.17 -14.26 24.30
CA ALA A 399 -14.98 -15.24 25.36
C ALA A 399 -16.25 -16.06 25.67
N GLY A 400 -17.43 -15.46 25.49
CA GLY A 400 -18.71 -16.18 25.51
C GLY A 400 -18.83 -17.19 24.38
N HIS A 401 -18.52 -16.79 23.14
CA HIS A 401 -18.51 -17.66 21.98
C HIS A 401 -17.54 -18.83 22.15
N THR A 402 -16.31 -18.59 22.57
CA THR A 402 -15.31 -19.64 22.86
C THR A 402 -15.85 -20.68 23.83
N ARG A 403 -16.41 -20.25 24.97
CA ARG A 403 -16.95 -21.16 25.99
C ARG A 403 -18.11 -22.02 25.48
N ALA A 404 -18.92 -21.49 24.58
CA ALA A 404 -20.06 -22.21 24.00
C ALA A 404 -19.65 -23.28 22.96
N ILE A 405 -18.42 -23.24 22.42
CA ILE A 405 -17.97 -24.20 21.39
C ILE A 405 -18.08 -25.65 21.90
N GLY A 406 -17.64 -25.92 23.13
CA GLY A 406 -17.64 -27.26 23.71
C GLY A 406 -19.04 -27.90 23.74
N SER A 407 -20.02 -27.21 24.33
CA SER A 407 -21.40 -27.70 24.40
C SER A 407 -22.02 -27.85 23.02
N ASP A 408 -21.77 -26.89 22.16
CA ASP A 408 -22.58 -26.74 20.96
C ASP A 408 -22.06 -27.57 19.77
N ILE A 409 -20.77 -27.89 19.77
CA ILE A 409 -20.14 -28.75 18.77
C ILE A 409 -20.02 -30.18 19.30
N PHE A 410 -19.48 -30.35 20.50
CA PHE A 410 -19.13 -31.66 21.05
C PHE A 410 -20.23 -32.27 21.94
N GLY A 411 -21.13 -31.45 22.49
CA GLY A 411 -22.23 -31.92 23.37
C GLY A 411 -23.40 -32.61 22.64
N LYS A 412 -23.45 -32.58 21.30
CA LYS A 412 -24.52 -33.23 20.53
C LYS A 412 -24.43 -34.76 20.59
N ARG A 413 -25.56 -35.44 20.80
CA ARG A 413 -25.65 -36.91 20.80
C ARG A 413 -25.29 -37.50 19.43
N CYS A 414 -24.76 -38.72 19.43
CA CYS A 414 -24.50 -39.47 18.19
C CYS A 414 -25.81 -39.93 17.56
N GLN A 415 -26.09 -39.49 16.33
CA GLN A 415 -27.31 -39.88 15.60
C GLN A 415 -27.37 -41.40 15.34
N ARG A 416 -26.22 -42.06 15.24
CA ARG A 416 -26.12 -43.53 15.08
C ARG A 416 -26.16 -44.31 16.40
N GLY A 417 -26.33 -43.64 17.54
CA GLY A 417 -26.39 -44.29 18.85
C GLY A 417 -25.09 -44.97 19.32
N ILE A 418 -23.95 -44.73 18.66
CA ILE A 418 -22.68 -45.37 18.99
C ILE A 418 -22.17 -44.83 20.34
N LYS A 419 -22.16 -45.67 21.38
CA LYS A 419 -21.79 -45.30 22.76
C LYS A 419 -20.39 -44.69 22.87
N ALA A 420 -19.43 -45.23 22.11
CA ALA A 420 -18.04 -44.75 22.13
C ALA A 420 -17.88 -43.31 21.60
N CYS A 421 -18.83 -42.80 20.79
CA CYS A 421 -18.74 -41.44 20.24
C CYS A 421 -18.83 -40.36 21.31
N ALA A 422 -19.59 -40.58 22.39
CA ALA A 422 -19.70 -39.59 23.46
C ALA A 422 -18.33 -39.33 24.10
N LYS A 423 -17.61 -40.41 24.46
CA LYS A 423 -16.26 -40.33 25.01
C LYS A 423 -15.28 -39.71 24.01
N ALA A 424 -15.26 -40.20 22.76
CA ALA A 424 -14.35 -39.67 21.74
C ALA A 424 -14.55 -38.16 21.48
N LYS A 425 -15.79 -37.66 21.48
CA LYS A 425 -16.07 -36.21 21.37
C LYS A 425 -15.53 -35.42 22.56
N THR A 426 -15.73 -35.93 23.78
CA THR A 426 -15.17 -35.32 24.99
C THR A 426 -13.64 -35.28 24.94
N ASP A 427 -13.00 -36.37 24.50
CA ASP A 427 -11.55 -36.45 24.37
C ASP A 427 -11.03 -35.46 23.31
N CYS A 428 -11.73 -35.30 22.18
CA CYS A 428 -11.42 -34.27 21.19
C CYS A 428 -11.50 -32.86 21.77
N TRP A 429 -12.57 -32.54 22.52
CA TRP A 429 -12.70 -31.21 23.14
C TRP A 429 -11.61 -30.96 24.19
N LYS A 430 -11.33 -31.96 25.02
CA LYS A 430 -10.28 -31.91 26.04
C LYS A 430 -8.90 -31.62 25.44
N TYR A 431 -8.58 -32.22 24.29
CA TYR A 431 -7.34 -31.94 23.60
C TYR A 431 -7.19 -30.48 23.19
N PHE A 432 -8.26 -29.81 22.70
CA PHE A 432 -8.18 -28.39 22.38
C PHE A 432 -7.86 -27.55 23.62
N GLN A 433 -8.48 -27.89 24.75
CA GLN A 433 -8.23 -27.22 26.02
C GLN A 433 -6.79 -27.39 26.52
N GLU A 434 -6.19 -28.56 26.31
CA GLU A 434 -4.85 -28.91 26.83
C GLU A 434 -3.70 -28.57 25.86
N ASN A 435 -3.90 -28.72 24.55
CA ASN A 435 -2.81 -28.70 23.55
C ASN A 435 -2.88 -27.48 22.62
N ALA A 436 -3.99 -26.75 22.62
CA ALA A 436 -4.15 -25.53 21.84
C ALA A 436 -4.56 -24.31 22.70
N PRO A 437 -3.91 -24.06 23.85
CA PRO A 437 -4.34 -23.00 24.79
C PRO A 437 -4.31 -21.61 24.15
N ILE A 438 -3.37 -21.34 23.23
CA ILE A 438 -3.32 -20.08 22.47
C ILE A 438 -4.51 -19.98 21.50
N SER A 439 -4.91 -21.10 20.89
CA SER A 439 -6.10 -21.13 20.04
C SER A 439 -7.37 -21.00 20.88
N MET A 440 -7.37 -21.38 22.16
CA MET A 440 -8.53 -21.17 23.04
C MET A 440 -8.91 -19.69 23.19
N ASP A 441 -7.99 -18.77 22.94
CA ASP A 441 -8.28 -17.33 22.92
C ASP A 441 -8.88 -16.85 21.59
N ASP A 442 -8.76 -17.64 20.49
CA ASP A 442 -9.26 -17.32 19.15
C ASP A 442 -10.41 -18.29 18.74
N PRO A 443 -11.68 -17.89 18.90
CA PRO A 443 -12.81 -18.75 18.55
C PRO A 443 -12.89 -19.10 17.05
N LEU A 444 -12.44 -18.25 16.13
CA LEU A 444 -12.41 -18.57 14.70
C LEU A 444 -11.38 -19.65 14.38
N ASP A 445 -10.26 -19.67 15.08
CA ASP A 445 -9.22 -20.70 14.96
C ASP A 445 -9.68 -22.03 15.53
N ILE A 446 -10.30 -22.06 16.72
CA ILE A 446 -10.84 -23.29 17.29
C ILE A 446 -11.89 -23.90 16.36
N LEU A 447 -12.79 -23.07 15.82
CA LEU A 447 -13.81 -23.52 14.89
C LEU A 447 -13.20 -24.04 13.58
N TYR A 448 -12.11 -23.44 13.10
CA TYR A 448 -11.36 -23.97 11.96
C TYR A 448 -10.81 -25.36 12.25
N ASP A 449 -10.16 -25.53 13.39
CA ASP A 449 -9.52 -26.79 13.75
C ASP A 449 -10.57 -27.88 14.06
N CYS A 450 -11.70 -27.51 14.67
CA CYS A 450 -12.88 -28.38 14.82
C CYS A 450 -13.44 -28.84 13.46
N SER A 451 -13.32 -28.02 12.41
CA SER A 451 -13.77 -28.42 11.07
C SER A 451 -12.89 -29.48 10.40
N ARG A 452 -11.70 -29.74 10.98
CA ARG A 452 -10.65 -30.59 10.42
C ARG A 452 -10.12 -31.61 11.44
N LEU A 453 -10.99 -32.12 12.31
CA LEU A 453 -10.63 -33.07 13.38
C LEU A 453 -9.78 -34.25 12.87
N GLU A 454 -10.08 -34.77 11.69
CA GLU A 454 -9.35 -35.88 11.07
C GLU A 454 -7.86 -35.62 10.83
N THR A 455 -7.46 -34.35 10.74
CA THR A 455 -6.05 -33.95 10.58
C THR A 455 -5.31 -33.82 11.90
N LEU A 456 -6.05 -33.81 13.02
CA LEU A 456 -5.54 -33.53 14.36
C LEU A 456 -5.61 -34.73 15.30
N PHE A 457 -6.52 -35.68 15.04
CA PHE A 457 -6.86 -36.77 15.95
C PHE A 457 -6.88 -38.13 15.26
N THR A 458 -6.40 -39.13 15.98
CA THR A 458 -6.50 -40.56 15.58
C THR A 458 -7.69 -41.25 16.26
N GLY A 459 -8.03 -40.86 17.50
CA GLY A 459 -9.16 -41.38 18.27
C GLY A 459 -10.50 -40.71 17.96
N LEU A 460 -10.91 -40.70 16.70
CA LEU A 460 -12.09 -39.96 16.23
C LEU A 460 -13.42 -40.62 16.63
N PRO A 461 -14.52 -39.85 16.79
CA PRO A 461 -15.86 -40.41 16.82
C PRO A 461 -16.22 -41.01 15.44
N CYS A 462 -17.38 -41.65 15.33
CA CYS A 462 -17.80 -42.22 14.05
C CYS A 462 -17.85 -41.16 12.92
N ALA A 463 -17.68 -41.59 11.67
CA ALA A 463 -17.63 -40.70 10.50
C ALA A 463 -18.81 -39.70 10.42
N ALA A 464 -20.02 -40.12 10.80
CA ALA A 464 -21.18 -39.22 10.83
C ALA A 464 -21.02 -38.11 11.88
N CYS A 465 -20.48 -38.41 13.05
CA CYS A 465 -20.19 -37.40 14.07
C CYS A 465 -19.06 -36.45 13.63
N VAL A 466 -18.03 -36.95 12.95
CA VAL A 466 -16.97 -36.11 12.39
C VAL A 466 -17.54 -35.14 11.36
N GLN A 467 -18.38 -35.62 10.45
CA GLN A 467 -19.05 -34.77 9.45
C GLN A 467 -20.00 -33.75 10.09
N ASP A 468 -20.78 -34.15 11.10
CA ASP A 468 -21.70 -33.26 11.84
C ASP A 468 -20.93 -32.15 12.57
N ILE A 469 -19.81 -32.49 13.19
CA ILE A 469 -18.92 -31.54 13.86
C ILE A 469 -18.34 -30.58 12.83
N ALA A 470 -17.80 -31.09 11.71
CA ALA A 470 -17.21 -30.25 10.68
C ALA A 470 -18.21 -29.24 10.10
N THR A 471 -19.42 -29.72 9.80
CA THR A 471 -20.51 -28.89 9.28
C THR A 471 -20.97 -27.86 10.31
N SER A 472 -21.10 -28.25 11.59
CA SER A 472 -21.50 -27.34 12.67
C SER A 472 -20.44 -26.27 12.96
N ALA A 473 -19.16 -26.66 12.95
CA ALA A 473 -18.03 -25.78 13.18
C ALA A 473 -17.93 -24.71 12.08
N GLU A 474 -17.97 -25.13 10.82
CA GLU A 474 -17.91 -24.22 9.67
C GLU A 474 -19.13 -23.29 9.60
N LYS A 475 -20.33 -23.78 9.93
CA LYS A 475 -21.53 -22.93 10.05
C LYS A 475 -21.33 -21.84 11.10
N ARG A 476 -20.91 -22.22 12.31
CA ARG A 476 -20.68 -21.29 13.43
C ARG A 476 -19.57 -20.29 13.14
N ARG A 477 -18.54 -20.73 12.43
CA ARG A 477 -17.41 -19.88 12.03
C ARG A 477 -17.86 -18.76 11.10
N ARG A 478 -18.71 -19.08 10.11
CA ARG A 478 -19.33 -18.08 9.24
C ARG A 478 -20.28 -17.15 9.99
N GLU A 479 -21.06 -17.68 10.92
CA GLU A 479 -21.95 -16.87 11.76
C GLU A 479 -21.17 -15.89 12.63
N LEU A 480 -20.11 -16.36 13.31
CA LEU A 480 -19.23 -15.55 14.14
C LEU A 480 -18.54 -14.43 13.34
N TRP A 481 -18.00 -14.76 12.15
CA TRP A 481 -17.41 -13.74 11.27
C TRP A 481 -18.42 -12.66 10.88
N ARG A 482 -19.64 -13.07 10.50
CA ARG A 482 -20.72 -12.12 10.14
C ARG A 482 -21.21 -11.30 11.32
N SER A 483 -21.10 -11.81 12.55
CA SER A 483 -21.50 -11.10 13.74
C SER A 483 -20.44 -10.15 14.29
N LEU A 484 -19.20 -10.14 13.77
CA LEU A 484 -18.14 -9.25 14.26
C LEU A 484 -18.56 -7.76 14.31
N PRO A 485 -19.25 -7.18 13.30
CA PRO A 485 -19.74 -5.81 13.40
C PRO A 485 -20.67 -5.57 14.59
N ALA A 486 -21.55 -6.52 14.89
CA ALA A 486 -22.45 -6.46 16.03
C ALA A 486 -21.71 -6.67 17.36
N ILE A 487 -20.77 -7.63 17.40
CA ILE A 487 -19.94 -7.93 18.57
C ILE A 487 -19.14 -6.70 19.02
N PHE A 488 -18.67 -5.89 18.08
CA PHE A 488 -17.87 -4.69 18.36
C PHE A 488 -18.67 -3.38 18.29
N ASN A 489 -20.01 -3.43 18.21
CA ASN A 489 -20.86 -2.24 18.10
C ASN A 489 -20.38 -1.25 17.00
N LEU A 490 -20.12 -1.79 15.81
CA LEU A 490 -19.60 -1.07 14.64
C LEU A 490 -20.72 -0.63 13.68
N GLN A 491 -21.98 -0.63 14.13
CA GLN A 491 -23.09 -0.18 13.29
C GLN A 491 -22.85 1.27 12.83
N ALA A 492 -23.08 1.46 11.52
CA ALA A 492 -22.74 2.65 10.74
C ALA A 492 -23.48 3.92 11.19
#